data_AF-A0A4Y8SBJ2-F1
#
_entry.id   AF-A0A4Y8SBJ2-F1
#
_cell.length_a   1.000
_cell.length_b   1.000
_cell.length_c   1.000
_cell.angle_alpha   90.00
_cell.angle_beta   90.00
_cell.angle_gamma   90.00
#
_symmetry.space_group_name_H-M   'P 1'
#
loop_
_entity.id
_entity.type
_entity.pdbx_description
1 polymer ?
#
loop_
_entity_poly.entity_id
_entity_poly.type
_entity_poly.pdbx_seq_one_letter_code
_entity_poly.pdbx_strand_id
1 'polypeptide(L)'
;MHSTYSLHHINNADDFGFSADDYSRFKFGDGLVSKAFGTALADCFIAERLVVNPIRRQMLVLSSPYSFIPTATFAMKDWFVYRLNHWLAQHGFPVVQEAKVHRTITYKEDYGELDAEQRMKLIGNDQFHIDKDFLAGKTLIFLDDIRITGSHERMIMKMVGEYGLTNDIHMLYFAELVNKSIHPNVENHLNYYHVKTIFHLQDIIKGADFRINTRIVKYILNYDFDSFCIFIQEQNNTFTEQLYHMALGNGYHTIEAYAQNLNHLKKHLLLDNYKLIAYGN
;
A
#
# COMPACT_ATOMS: atom_id res chain seq x y z
N MET A 1 11.53 12.40 -18.83
CA MET A 1 11.05 11.20 -19.56
C MET A 1 10.07 10.44 -18.68
N HIS A 2 8.99 9.87 -19.23
CA HIS A 2 8.03 9.04 -18.49
C HIS A 2 8.01 7.63 -19.08
N SER A 3 8.06 6.60 -18.24
CA SER A 3 7.95 5.20 -18.67
C SER A 3 7.26 4.33 -17.63
N THR A 4 6.65 3.25 -18.11
CA THR A 4 5.94 2.27 -17.28
C THR A 4 6.59 0.90 -17.44
N TYR A 5 6.67 0.16 -16.33
CA TYR A 5 7.11 -1.23 -16.27
C TYR A 5 6.17 -2.02 -15.38
N SER A 6 5.79 -3.21 -15.83
CA SER A 6 5.03 -4.18 -15.04
C SER A 6 5.69 -5.55 -15.21
N LEU A 7 5.81 -6.31 -14.12
CA LEU A 7 6.42 -7.64 -14.16
C LEU A 7 5.45 -8.66 -14.79
N HIS A 8 4.20 -8.69 -14.32
CA HIS A 8 3.17 -9.59 -14.82
C HIS A 8 2.14 -8.85 -15.67
N HIS A 9 1.76 -9.45 -16.80
CA HIS A 9 0.73 -8.92 -17.69
C HIS A 9 -0.52 -9.82 -17.67
N ILE A 10 -1.59 -9.33 -17.04
CA ILE A 10 -2.86 -10.05 -16.92
C ILE A 10 -3.62 -9.94 -18.25
N ASN A 11 -3.63 -11.05 -18.99
CA ASN A 11 -4.34 -11.18 -20.26
C ASN A 11 -5.60 -12.05 -20.15
N ASN A 12 -5.71 -12.84 -19.08
CA ASN A 12 -6.80 -13.76 -18.81
C ASN A 12 -7.32 -13.53 -17.37
N ALA A 13 -8.63 -13.66 -17.16
CA ALA A 13 -9.24 -13.53 -15.84
C ALA A 13 -8.98 -14.75 -14.93
N ASP A 14 -8.56 -15.88 -15.50
CA ASP A 14 -8.28 -17.11 -14.76
C ASP A 14 -6.77 -17.42 -14.61
N ASP A 15 -5.91 -16.66 -15.31
CA ASP A 15 -4.45 -16.78 -15.26
C ASP A 15 -3.79 -15.40 -15.21
N PHE A 16 -3.24 -15.08 -14.04
CA PHE A 16 -2.64 -13.78 -13.74
C PHE A 16 -1.11 -13.76 -13.93
N GLY A 17 -0.48 -14.93 -14.12
CA GLY A 17 0.97 -15.07 -14.09
C GLY A 17 1.59 -15.04 -12.68
N PHE A 18 0.78 -14.97 -11.63
CA PHE A 18 1.17 -15.08 -10.22
C PHE A 18 0.01 -15.70 -9.40
N SER A 19 0.31 -16.13 -8.17
CA SER A 19 -0.69 -16.73 -7.28
C SER A 19 -1.69 -15.67 -6.78
N ALA A 20 -2.97 -15.87 -7.07
CA ALA A 20 -4.05 -15.00 -6.56
C ALA A 20 -4.17 -15.09 -5.03
N ASP A 21 -3.87 -16.27 -4.46
CA ASP A 21 -3.80 -16.49 -3.01
C ASP A 21 -2.73 -15.61 -2.37
N ASP A 22 -1.51 -15.68 -2.89
CA ASP A 22 -0.38 -14.85 -2.44
C ASP A 22 -0.73 -13.37 -2.56
N TYR A 23 -1.31 -12.94 -3.69
CA TYR A 23 -1.70 -11.54 -3.86
C TYR A 23 -2.73 -11.09 -2.81
N SER A 24 -3.74 -11.91 -2.53
CA SER A 24 -4.70 -11.60 -1.47
C SER A 24 -4.00 -11.49 -0.11
N ARG A 25 -3.16 -12.47 0.26
CA ARG A 25 -2.39 -12.47 1.53
C ARG A 25 -1.48 -11.25 1.64
N PHE A 26 -0.79 -10.89 0.56
CA PHE A 26 0.04 -9.69 0.45
C PHE A 26 -0.76 -8.42 0.78
N LYS A 27 -1.96 -8.26 0.19
CA LYS A 27 -2.82 -7.10 0.42
C LYS A 27 -3.25 -6.98 1.88
N PHE A 28 -3.23 -8.07 2.64
CA PHE A 28 -3.54 -8.14 4.07
C PHE A 28 -2.31 -8.20 4.99
N GLY A 29 -1.09 -8.06 4.46
CA GLY A 29 0.11 -7.84 5.27
C GLY A 29 1.00 -9.06 5.45
N ASP A 30 0.86 -10.09 4.62
CA ASP A 30 1.80 -11.22 4.60
C ASP A 30 3.20 -10.75 4.14
N GLY A 31 4.14 -10.73 5.08
CA GLY A 31 5.50 -10.25 4.84
C GLY A 31 6.37 -11.18 4.01
N LEU A 32 6.09 -12.50 4.04
CA LEU A 32 6.82 -13.46 3.22
C LEU A 32 6.46 -13.27 1.74
N VAL A 33 5.17 -13.06 1.45
CA VAL A 33 4.74 -12.72 0.10
C VAL A 33 5.27 -11.35 -0.31
N SER A 34 5.21 -10.34 0.57
CA SER A 34 5.78 -9.01 0.30
C SER A 34 7.26 -9.09 -0.11
N LYS A 35 8.03 -9.96 0.56
CA LYS A 35 9.43 -10.24 0.23
C LYS A 35 9.60 -10.89 -1.14
N ALA A 36 8.80 -11.91 -1.43
CA ALA A 36 8.84 -12.60 -2.71
C ALA A 36 8.53 -11.64 -3.87
N PHE A 37 7.45 -10.86 -3.76
CA PHE A 37 7.03 -9.92 -4.80
C PHE A 37 8.05 -8.79 -5.00
N GLY A 38 8.55 -8.19 -3.90
CA GLY A 38 9.52 -7.10 -3.99
C GLY A 38 10.85 -7.56 -4.60
N THR A 39 11.31 -8.76 -4.24
CA THR A 39 12.55 -9.34 -4.79
C THR A 39 12.39 -9.68 -6.26
N ALA A 40 11.29 -10.34 -6.65
CA ALA A 40 11.02 -10.70 -8.03
C ALA A 40 10.92 -9.46 -8.95
N LEU A 41 10.20 -8.43 -8.49
CA LEU A 41 10.08 -7.18 -9.23
C LEU A 41 11.44 -6.49 -9.42
N ALA A 42 12.30 -6.48 -8.40
CA ALA A 42 13.63 -5.92 -8.50
C ALA A 42 14.51 -6.73 -9.47
N ASP A 43 14.53 -8.05 -9.35
CA ASP A 43 15.35 -8.92 -10.19
C ASP A 43 15.03 -8.76 -11.68
N CYS A 44 13.75 -8.79 -12.03
CA CYS A 44 13.33 -8.62 -13.43
C CYS A 44 13.55 -7.20 -13.93
N PHE A 45 13.25 -6.17 -13.12
CA PHE A 45 13.53 -4.79 -13.51
C PHE A 45 15.03 -4.54 -13.75
N ILE A 46 15.89 -5.12 -12.90
CA ILE A 46 17.34 -5.05 -13.08
C ILE A 46 17.74 -5.72 -14.40
N ALA A 47 17.33 -6.97 -14.62
CA ALA A 47 17.73 -7.76 -15.78
C ALA A 47 17.24 -7.14 -17.10
N GLU A 48 16.00 -6.68 -17.15
CA GLU A 48 15.36 -6.22 -18.38
C GLU A 48 15.61 -4.74 -18.68
N ARG A 49 15.84 -3.91 -17.65
CA ARG A 49 15.99 -2.46 -17.80
C ARG A 49 17.37 -1.97 -17.41
N LEU A 50 17.82 -2.22 -16.18
CA LEU A 50 19.03 -1.58 -15.67
C LEU A 50 20.32 -2.17 -16.22
N VAL A 51 20.36 -3.46 -16.56
CA VAL A 51 21.52 -4.08 -17.24
C VAL A 51 21.67 -3.51 -18.66
N VAL A 52 20.55 -3.30 -19.35
CA VAL A 52 20.54 -2.82 -20.75
C VAL A 52 20.78 -1.31 -20.83
N ASN A 53 20.12 -0.53 -19.96
CA ASN A 53 20.24 0.92 -19.90
C ASN A 53 20.32 1.39 -18.44
N PRO A 54 21.53 1.38 -17.84
CA PRO A 54 21.70 1.74 -16.44
C PRO A 54 21.28 3.18 -16.15
N ILE A 55 20.48 3.37 -15.10
CA ILE A 55 20.17 4.69 -14.56
C ILE A 55 21.38 5.17 -13.75
N ARG A 56 22.12 6.15 -14.29
CA ARG A 56 23.34 6.70 -13.66
C ARG A 56 23.08 7.86 -12.69
N ARG A 57 21.89 8.48 -12.79
CA ARG A 57 21.48 9.54 -11.87
C ARG A 57 21.08 8.94 -10.52
N GLN A 58 21.11 9.75 -9.47
CA GLN A 58 20.60 9.35 -8.16
C GLN A 58 19.14 8.90 -8.29
N MET A 59 18.85 7.66 -7.91
CA MET A 59 17.49 7.13 -7.89
C MET A 59 16.79 7.45 -6.56
N LEU A 60 15.51 7.75 -6.66
CA LEU A 60 14.60 7.92 -5.53
C LEU A 60 13.42 6.96 -5.70
N VAL A 61 13.26 6.00 -4.80
CA VAL A 61 12.12 5.08 -4.80
C VAL A 61 11.02 5.62 -3.87
N LEU A 62 9.80 5.63 -4.38
CA LEU A 62 8.59 6.14 -3.73
C LEU A 62 7.54 5.03 -3.77
N SER A 63 6.95 4.68 -2.62
CA SER A 63 5.76 3.83 -2.59
C SER A 63 4.50 4.64 -2.90
N SER A 64 3.38 3.95 -3.10
CA SER A 64 2.05 4.55 -3.12
C SER A 64 1.85 5.50 -1.92
N PRO A 65 1.27 6.70 -2.10
CA PRO A 65 1.03 7.66 -1.03
C PRO A 65 0.19 7.10 0.11
N TYR A 66 0.53 7.48 1.35
CA TYR A 66 -0.27 7.13 2.53
C TYR A 66 -0.20 8.21 3.59
N SER A 67 -1.20 8.21 4.49
CA SER A 67 -1.25 9.11 5.64
C SER A 67 -0.41 8.54 6.78
N PHE A 68 -1.02 7.94 7.81
CA PHE A 68 -0.27 7.36 8.93
C PHE A 68 0.07 5.88 8.69
N ILE A 69 -0.92 5.08 8.30
CA ILE A 69 -0.74 3.62 8.14
C ILE A 69 -0.17 3.32 6.74
N PRO A 70 0.95 2.57 6.63
CA PRO A 70 1.50 2.16 5.33
C PRO A 70 0.55 1.31 4.49
N THR A 71 0.82 1.23 3.19
CA THR A 71 0.15 0.31 2.25
C THR A 71 0.86 -1.05 2.21
N ALA A 72 0.24 -2.08 1.63
CA ALA A 72 0.91 -3.35 1.34
C ALA A 72 2.14 -3.14 0.43
N THR A 73 2.01 -2.27 -0.58
CA THR A 73 3.10 -1.85 -1.47
C THR A 73 4.31 -1.32 -0.70
N PHE A 74 4.13 -0.66 0.45
CA PHE A 74 5.26 -0.17 1.24
C PHE A 74 6.17 -1.33 1.70
N ALA A 75 5.59 -2.44 2.17
CA ALA A 75 6.34 -3.63 2.57
C ALA A 75 7.05 -4.29 1.38
N MET A 76 6.39 -4.35 0.21
CA MET A 76 7.01 -4.82 -1.04
C MET A 76 8.19 -3.92 -1.47
N LYS A 77 8.02 -2.61 -1.34
CA LYS A 77 9.01 -1.59 -1.69
C LYS A 77 10.29 -1.74 -0.86
N ASP A 78 10.20 -2.07 0.43
CA ASP A 78 11.39 -2.31 1.26
C ASP A 78 12.27 -3.43 0.66
N TRP A 79 11.66 -4.55 0.30
CA TRP A 79 12.37 -5.69 -0.30
C TRP A 79 12.88 -5.41 -1.71
N PHE A 80 12.12 -4.67 -2.51
CA PHE A 80 12.58 -4.17 -3.81
C PHE A 80 13.85 -3.32 -3.65
N VAL A 81 13.84 -2.36 -2.71
CA VAL A 81 14.97 -1.47 -2.46
C VAL A 81 16.18 -2.24 -1.94
N TYR A 82 16.00 -3.20 -1.02
CA TYR A 82 17.11 -4.03 -0.55
C TYR A 82 17.77 -4.80 -1.69
N ARG A 83 16.97 -5.41 -2.57
CA ARG A 83 17.48 -6.18 -3.70
C ARG A 83 18.17 -5.28 -4.73
N LEU A 84 17.57 -4.14 -5.05
CA LEU A 84 18.13 -3.16 -5.98
C LEU A 84 19.44 -2.56 -5.45
N ASN A 85 19.49 -2.16 -4.18
CA ASN A 85 20.70 -1.60 -3.57
C ASN A 85 21.87 -2.58 -3.55
N HIS A 86 21.61 -3.87 -3.35
CA HIS A 86 22.64 -4.89 -3.44
C HIS A 86 23.27 -4.90 -4.83
N TRP A 87 22.45 -4.93 -5.89
CA TRP A 87 22.95 -4.87 -7.27
C TRP A 87 23.70 -3.56 -7.57
N LEU A 88 23.15 -2.41 -7.17
CA LEU A 88 23.77 -1.10 -7.40
C LEU A 88 25.15 -1.00 -6.75
N ALA A 89 25.26 -1.40 -5.48
CA ALA A 89 26.50 -1.37 -4.73
C ALA A 89 27.56 -2.28 -5.39
N GLN A 90 27.17 -3.47 -5.86
CA GLN A 90 28.07 -4.39 -6.55
C GLN A 90 28.59 -3.85 -7.89
N HIS A 91 27.85 -2.96 -8.54
CA HIS A 91 28.20 -2.38 -9.84
C HIS A 91 28.72 -0.94 -9.75
N GLY A 92 28.98 -0.43 -8.54
CA GLY A 92 29.53 0.90 -8.32
C GLY A 92 28.57 2.05 -8.62
N PHE A 93 27.26 1.80 -8.59
CA PHE A 93 26.23 2.84 -8.75
C PHE A 93 25.80 3.41 -7.39
N PRO A 94 25.31 4.66 -7.34
CA PRO A 94 24.69 5.20 -6.13
C PRO A 94 23.50 4.35 -5.68
N VAL A 95 23.45 4.02 -4.39
CA VAL A 95 22.29 3.35 -3.79
C VAL A 95 21.05 4.25 -3.83
N VAL A 96 19.88 3.63 -3.85
CA VAL A 96 18.58 4.28 -3.84
C VAL A 96 18.42 5.14 -2.58
N GLN A 97 17.86 6.33 -2.78
CA GLN A 97 17.26 7.12 -1.71
C GLN A 97 15.76 6.85 -1.65
N GLU A 98 15.13 7.14 -0.52
CA GLU A 98 13.70 6.94 -0.34
C GLU A 98 13.05 8.24 0.15
N ALA A 99 11.79 8.44 -0.24
CA ALA A 99 10.96 9.50 0.32
C ALA A 99 9.51 9.01 0.42
N LYS A 100 8.71 9.75 1.19
CA LYS A 100 7.29 9.47 1.36
C LYS A 100 6.49 10.56 0.67
N VAL A 101 5.49 10.14 -0.09
CA VAL A 101 4.41 11.03 -0.51
C VAL A 101 3.35 11.04 0.59
N HIS A 102 3.20 12.17 1.27
CA HIS A 102 2.22 12.32 2.34
C HIS A 102 0.84 12.57 1.75
N ARG A 103 -0.16 11.84 2.23
CA ARG A 103 -1.57 12.05 1.87
C ARG A 103 -2.34 12.62 3.06
N THR A 104 -3.10 13.69 2.84
CA THR A 104 -3.78 14.44 3.92
C THR A 104 -5.13 13.83 4.32
N ILE A 105 -5.88 13.23 3.38
CA ILE A 105 -7.25 12.75 3.64
C ILE A 105 -7.33 11.23 3.53
N THR A 106 -8.03 10.59 4.47
CA THR A 106 -8.33 9.15 4.45
C THR A 106 -9.83 8.94 4.47
N TYR A 107 -10.41 8.61 3.30
CA TYR A 107 -11.84 8.37 3.16
C TYR A 107 -12.25 6.97 3.67
N LYS A 108 -13.50 6.88 4.15
CA LYS A 108 -14.19 5.62 4.49
C LYS A 108 -14.50 4.77 3.25
N GLU A 109 -14.92 5.41 2.16
CA GLU A 109 -15.48 4.73 0.99
C GLU A 109 -14.43 3.86 0.30
N ASP A 110 -14.68 2.55 0.27
CA ASP A 110 -13.87 1.59 -0.44
C ASP A 110 -13.92 1.91 -1.94
N TYR A 111 -12.74 2.10 -2.53
CA TYR A 111 -12.58 2.39 -3.95
C TYR A 111 -13.30 1.40 -4.87
N GLY A 112 -13.59 0.18 -4.40
CA GLY A 112 -14.18 -0.91 -5.16
C GLY A 112 -15.63 -0.69 -5.61
N GLU A 113 -16.44 0.01 -4.81
CA GLU A 113 -17.90 0.13 -5.02
C GLU A 113 -18.32 1.39 -5.80
N LEU A 114 -17.40 2.34 -5.99
CA LEU A 114 -17.67 3.63 -6.63
C LEU A 114 -17.54 3.55 -8.16
N ASP A 115 -18.42 4.26 -8.87
CA ASP A 115 -18.34 4.41 -10.32
C ASP A 115 -17.14 5.29 -10.75
N ALA A 116 -16.85 5.33 -12.05
CA ALA A 116 -15.68 6.04 -12.58
C ALA A 116 -15.71 7.56 -12.32
N GLU A 117 -16.88 8.18 -12.25
CA GLU A 117 -17.04 9.64 -12.05
C GLU A 117 -16.89 9.99 -10.56
N GLN A 118 -17.51 9.20 -9.67
CA GLN A 118 -17.38 9.30 -8.22
C GLN A 118 -15.94 9.08 -7.78
N ARG A 119 -15.26 8.06 -8.35
CA ARG A 119 -13.81 7.86 -8.16
C ARG A 119 -13.03 9.12 -8.53
N MET A 120 -13.36 9.79 -9.63
CA MET A 120 -12.63 10.98 -10.09
C MET A 120 -12.83 12.20 -9.18
N LYS A 121 -14.04 12.41 -8.65
CA LYS A 121 -14.33 13.53 -7.72
C LYS A 121 -13.59 13.39 -6.39
N LEU A 122 -13.50 12.18 -5.84
CA LEU A 122 -12.74 11.92 -4.61
C LEU A 122 -11.23 12.05 -4.83
N ILE A 123 -10.71 11.56 -5.97
CA ILE A 123 -9.31 11.76 -6.38
C ILE A 123 -8.98 13.25 -6.56
N GLY A 124 -9.95 14.07 -6.95
CA GLY A 124 -9.80 15.52 -7.10
C GLY A 124 -9.49 16.25 -5.79
N ASN A 125 -9.92 15.71 -4.65
CA ASN A 125 -9.76 16.31 -3.32
C ASN A 125 -8.54 15.79 -2.54
N ASP A 126 -7.83 14.78 -3.06
CA ASP A 126 -6.62 14.29 -2.41
C ASP A 126 -5.52 15.35 -2.50
N GLN A 127 -5.08 15.82 -1.33
CA GLN A 127 -3.88 16.65 -1.21
C GLN A 127 -2.67 15.77 -0.91
N PHE A 128 -1.65 15.90 -1.76
CA PHE A 128 -0.36 15.26 -1.59
C PHE A 128 0.70 16.27 -1.20
N HIS A 129 1.60 15.87 -0.31
CA HIS A 129 2.76 16.67 0.08
C HIS A 129 4.04 15.86 -0.11
N ILE A 130 5.02 16.48 -0.76
CA ILE A 130 6.34 15.92 -1.02
C ILE A 130 7.38 17.03 -1.07
N ASP A 131 8.59 16.75 -0.59
CA ASP A 131 9.71 17.70 -0.62
C ASP A 131 10.27 17.80 -2.05
N LYS A 132 9.81 18.82 -2.79
CA LYS A 132 10.23 19.08 -4.17
C LYS A 132 11.74 19.29 -4.30
N ASP A 133 12.36 19.97 -3.33
CA ASP A 133 13.78 20.29 -3.39
C ASP A 133 14.62 19.03 -3.20
N PHE A 134 14.18 18.14 -2.31
CA PHE A 134 14.78 16.81 -2.19
C PHE A 134 14.62 15.99 -3.47
N LEU A 135 13.55 16.16 -4.25
CA LEU A 135 13.36 15.42 -5.50
C LEU A 135 14.22 15.93 -6.65
N ALA A 136 14.67 17.18 -6.62
CA ALA A 136 15.31 17.84 -7.76
C ALA A 136 16.52 17.06 -8.32
N GLY A 137 16.56 16.88 -9.65
CA GLY A 137 17.68 16.25 -10.37
C GLY A 137 17.77 14.72 -10.25
N LYS A 138 16.87 14.07 -9.50
CA LYS A 138 16.84 12.62 -9.31
C LYS A 138 15.99 11.91 -10.35
N THR A 139 16.19 10.60 -10.52
CA THR A 139 15.26 9.73 -11.25
C THR A 139 14.27 9.15 -10.26
N LEU A 140 12.98 9.37 -10.47
CA LEU A 140 11.91 8.92 -9.57
C LEU A 140 11.39 7.56 -10.03
N ILE A 141 11.31 6.63 -9.11
CA ILE A 141 10.72 5.31 -9.31
C ILE A 141 9.53 5.19 -8.37
N PHE A 142 8.32 5.25 -8.92
CA PHE A 142 7.09 5.01 -8.17
C PHE A 142 6.73 3.54 -8.23
N LEU A 143 6.53 2.92 -7.08
CA LEU A 143 6.09 1.53 -6.97
C LEU A 143 4.61 1.49 -6.57
N ASP A 144 3.87 0.63 -7.27
CA ASP A 144 2.55 0.19 -6.85
C ASP A 144 2.37 -1.31 -7.09
N ASP A 145 1.34 -1.91 -6.50
CA ASP A 145 1.14 -3.36 -6.60
C ASP A 145 0.52 -3.79 -7.93
N ILE A 146 -0.56 -3.15 -8.36
CA ILE A 146 -1.24 -3.52 -9.60
C ILE A 146 -1.79 -2.31 -10.37
N ARG A 147 -1.60 -2.31 -11.68
CA ARG A 147 -2.19 -1.31 -12.59
C ARG A 147 -3.42 -1.89 -13.28
N ILE A 148 -4.60 -1.48 -12.85
CA ILE A 148 -5.88 -1.93 -13.46
C ILE A 148 -6.40 -0.91 -14.47
N THR A 149 -6.75 0.29 -14.00
CA THR A 149 -7.30 1.37 -14.84
C THR A 149 -6.32 2.53 -15.06
N GLY A 150 -5.14 2.47 -14.42
CA GLY A 150 -4.16 3.56 -14.37
C GLY A 150 -4.63 4.79 -13.58
N SER A 151 -5.68 4.69 -12.75
CA SER A 151 -6.15 5.80 -11.92
C SER A 151 -5.08 6.31 -10.96
N HIS A 152 -4.33 5.41 -10.33
CA HIS A 152 -3.23 5.76 -9.43
C HIS A 152 -2.11 6.50 -10.19
N GLU A 153 -1.75 6.02 -11.37
CA GLU A 153 -0.77 6.69 -12.25
C GLU A 153 -1.21 8.11 -12.60
N ARG A 154 -2.47 8.30 -13.01
CA ARG A 154 -3.00 9.63 -13.32
C ARG A 154 -2.95 10.57 -12.12
N MET A 155 -3.22 10.06 -10.92
CA MET A 155 -3.13 10.82 -9.67
C MET A 155 -1.69 11.24 -9.35
N ILE A 156 -0.72 10.32 -9.45
CA ILE A 156 0.71 10.63 -9.29
C ILE A 156 1.16 11.67 -10.34
N MET A 157 0.78 11.49 -11.60
CA MET A 157 1.16 12.41 -12.67
C MET A 157 0.50 13.78 -12.53
N LYS A 158 -0.70 13.86 -11.96
CA LYS A 158 -1.33 15.13 -11.58
C LYS A 158 -0.50 15.85 -10.52
N MET A 159 -0.10 15.16 -9.44
CA MET A 159 0.80 15.71 -8.42
C MET A 159 2.13 16.18 -9.04
N VAL A 160 2.74 15.37 -9.91
CA VAL A 160 3.98 15.74 -10.64
C VAL A 160 3.81 17.06 -11.39
N GLY A 161 2.66 17.24 -12.08
CA GLY A 161 2.32 18.48 -12.78
C GLY A 161 2.11 19.67 -11.84
N GLU A 162 1.34 19.49 -10.76
CA GLU A 162 1.05 20.53 -9.75
C GLU A 162 2.32 21.03 -9.06
N TYR A 163 3.25 20.13 -8.76
CA TYR A 163 4.53 20.47 -8.15
C TYR A 163 5.57 20.94 -9.18
N GLY A 164 5.26 20.88 -10.49
CA GLY A 164 6.18 21.25 -11.56
C GLY A 164 7.49 20.46 -11.52
N LEU A 165 7.40 19.15 -11.26
CA LEU A 165 8.55 18.26 -11.23
C LEU A 165 9.03 17.96 -12.66
N THR A 166 10.34 18.05 -12.89
CA THR A 166 10.96 17.87 -14.22
C THR A 166 11.78 16.58 -14.31
N ASN A 167 11.62 15.70 -13.31
CA ASN A 167 12.38 14.46 -13.18
C ASN A 167 12.09 13.46 -14.31
N ASP A 168 13.02 12.52 -14.49
CA ASP A 168 12.71 11.28 -15.18
C ASP A 168 11.92 10.38 -14.23
N ILE A 169 10.78 9.85 -14.70
CA ILE A 169 9.81 9.13 -13.89
C ILE A 169 9.59 7.73 -14.48
N HIS A 170 9.72 6.73 -13.62
CA HIS A 170 9.40 5.35 -13.91
C HIS A 170 8.27 4.89 -12.99
N MET A 171 7.17 4.44 -13.57
CA MET A 171 6.06 3.80 -12.87
C MET A 171 6.28 2.29 -12.93
N LEU A 172 6.50 1.66 -11.78
CA LEU A 172 6.77 0.23 -11.68
C LEU A 172 5.61 -0.46 -10.94
N TYR A 173 5.12 -1.55 -11.52
CA TYR A 173 4.03 -2.34 -10.98
C TYR A 173 4.44 -3.81 -10.87
N PHE A 174 3.94 -4.50 -9.85
CA PHE A 174 4.09 -5.97 -9.81
C PHE A 174 3.24 -6.63 -10.92
N ALA A 175 2.02 -6.13 -11.15
CA ALA A 175 1.16 -6.62 -12.24
C ALA A 175 0.42 -5.50 -12.98
N GLU A 176 -0.01 -5.76 -14.21
CA GLU A 176 -0.81 -4.86 -15.02
C GLU A 176 -1.92 -5.60 -15.76
N LEU A 177 -3.15 -5.07 -15.71
CA LEU A 177 -4.25 -5.52 -16.55
C LEU A 177 -4.11 -4.92 -17.95
N VAL A 178 -3.54 -5.71 -18.86
CA VAL A 178 -3.32 -5.29 -20.26
C VAL A 178 -4.53 -5.60 -21.15
N ASN A 179 -5.33 -6.62 -20.80
CA ASN A 179 -6.53 -6.97 -21.54
C ASN A 179 -7.72 -6.10 -21.12
N LYS A 180 -8.06 -5.12 -21.96
CA LYS A 180 -9.15 -4.15 -21.73
C LYS A 180 -10.56 -4.76 -21.76
N SER A 181 -10.72 -5.99 -22.23
CA SER A 181 -12.01 -6.70 -22.21
C SER A 181 -12.33 -7.31 -20.85
N ILE A 182 -11.34 -7.47 -19.97
CA ILE A 182 -11.54 -7.94 -18.61
C ILE A 182 -12.09 -6.79 -17.77
N HIS A 183 -13.14 -7.05 -17.00
CA HIS A 183 -13.75 -6.06 -16.15
C HIS A 183 -12.79 -5.66 -15.00
N PRO A 184 -12.66 -4.35 -14.67
CA PRO A 184 -11.78 -3.89 -13.59
C PRO A 184 -12.04 -4.48 -12.19
N ASN A 185 -13.17 -5.17 -11.99
CA ASN A 185 -13.50 -5.84 -10.72
C ASN A 185 -12.59 -7.05 -10.44
N VAL A 186 -11.77 -7.47 -11.41
CA VAL A 186 -10.72 -8.48 -11.22
C VAL A 186 -9.78 -8.10 -10.06
N GLU A 187 -9.55 -6.79 -9.83
CA GLU A 187 -8.79 -6.33 -8.67
C GLU A 187 -9.45 -6.74 -7.36
N ASN A 188 -10.77 -6.61 -7.26
CA ASN A 188 -11.53 -6.98 -6.08
C ASN A 188 -11.49 -8.49 -5.86
N HIS A 189 -11.61 -9.27 -6.95
CA HIS A 189 -11.45 -10.72 -6.92
C HIS A 189 -10.08 -11.12 -6.36
N LEU A 190 -9.00 -10.50 -6.86
CA LEU A 190 -7.63 -10.73 -6.40
C LEU A 190 -7.43 -10.30 -4.94
N ASN A 191 -7.91 -9.13 -4.54
CA ASN A 191 -7.76 -8.60 -3.19
C ASN A 191 -8.32 -9.57 -2.14
N TYR A 192 -9.49 -10.15 -2.41
CA TYR A 192 -10.19 -11.03 -1.48
C TYR A 192 -10.11 -12.50 -1.88
N TYR A 193 -9.14 -12.93 -2.70
CA TYR A 193 -9.06 -14.31 -3.17
C TYR A 193 -8.94 -15.31 -2.00
N HIS A 194 -8.00 -15.08 -1.07
CA HIS A 194 -7.81 -15.87 0.15
C HIS A 194 -8.71 -15.36 1.29
N VAL A 195 -8.67 -14.06 1.57
CA VAL A 195 -9.34 -13.46 2.72
C VAL A 195 -10.82 -13.23 2.44
N LYS A 196 -11.64 -14.27 2.66
CA LYS A 196 -13.12 -14.17 2.60
C LYS A 196 -13.80 -13.68 3.88
N THR A 197 -13.19 -13.88 5.04
CA THR A 197 -13.74 -13.51 6.35
C THR A 197 -12.64 -12.97 7.26
N ILE A 198 -13.01 -12.28 8.34
CA ILE A 198 -12.05 -11.79 9.34
C ILE A 198 -11.19 -12.91 9.96
N PHE A 199 -11.71 -14.14 10.03
CA PHE A 199 -10.99 -15.28 10.59
C PHE A 199 -9.85 -15.79 9.67
N HIS A 200 -9.91 -15.52 8.37
CA HIS A 200 -8.80 -15.78 7.44
C HIS A 200 -7.63 -14.80 7.60
N LEU A 201 -7.70 -13.85 8.55
CA LEU A 201 -6.56 -13.02 8.90
C LEU A 201 -5.66 -13.68 9.94
N GLN A 202 -6.12 -14.72 10.64
CA GLN A 202 -5.37 -15.30 11.75
C GLN A 202 -4.03 -15.89 11.33
N ASP A 203 -4.00 -16.64 10.22
CA ASP A 203 -2.79 -17.23 9.68
C ASP A 203 -1.82 -16.16 9.14
N ILE A 204 -2.36 -15.07 8.58
CA ILE A 204 -1.55 -13.92 8.12
C ILE A 204 -0.92 -13.18 9.32
N ILE A 205 -1.72 -12.87 10.35
CA ILE A 205 -1.27 -12.12 11.54
C ILE A 205 -0.26 -12.92 12.37
N LYS A 206 -0.43 -14.25 12.45
CA LYS A 206 0.50 -15.15 13.14
C LYS A 206 1.80 -15.37 12.37
N GLY A 207 1.90 -14.91 11.12
CA GLY A 207 3.11 -14.98 10.32
C GLY A 207 4.24 -14.15 10.93
N ALA A 208 5.47 -14.70 10.92
CA ALA A 208 6.63 -14.07 11.57
C ALA A 208 6.97 -12.67 11.03
N ASP A 209 6.70 -12.43 9.75
CA ASP A 209 6.98 -11.16 9.07
C ASP A 209 5.72 -10.31 8.83
N PHE A 210 4.63 -10.57 9.56
CA PHE A 210 3.39 -9.81 9.41
C PHE A 210 3.61 -8.29 9.50
N ARG A 211 3.04 -7.54 8.55
CA ARG A 211 3.07 -6.07 8.53
C ARG A 211 1.67 -5.51 8.48
N ILE A 212 1.27 -4.83 9.55
CA ILE A 212 0.00 -4.10 9.59
C ILE A 212 0.00 -3.00 8.51
N ASN A 213 -1.12 -2.89 7.80
CA ASN A 213 -1.29 -1.93 6.72
C ASN A 213 -2.71 -1.34 6.71
N THR A 214 -2.95 -0.31 5.90
CA THR A 214 -4.24 0.40 5.92
C THR A 214 -5.44 -0.51 5.58
N ARG A 215 -5.28 -1.51 4.70
CA ARG A 215 -6.38 -2.40 4.31
C ARG A 215 -6.82 -3.28 5.46
N ILE A 216 -5.89 -3.96 6.13
CA ILE A 216 -6.26 -4.85 7.23
C ILE A 216 -6.92 -4.08 8.39
N VAL A 217 -6.44 -2.88 8.71
CA VAL A 217 -7.05 -2.03 9.75
C VAL A 217 -8.49 -1.65 9.37
N LYS A 218 -8.71 -1.17 8.15
CA LYS A 218 -10.07 -0.83 7.66
C LYS A 218 -10.97 -2.06 7.64
N TYR A 219 -10.48 -3.18 7.14
CA TYR A 219 -11.25 -4.41 7.03
C TYR A 219 -11.72 -4.93 8.39
N ILE A 220 -10.83 -4.95 9.39
CA ILE A 220 -11.17 -5.35 10.75
C ILE A 220 -12.16 -4.36 11.39
N LEU A 221 -11.91 -3.04 11.30
CA LEU A 221 -12.78 -2.05 11.93
C LEU A 221 -14.16 -1.92 11.29
N ASN A 222 -14.29 -2.26 10.00
CA ASN A 222 -15.55 -2.22 9.27
C ASN A 222 -16.32 -3.55 9.32
N TYR A 223 -15.78 -4.58 9.98
CA TYR A 223 -16.42 -5.89 10.08
C TYR A 223 -17.62 -5.85 11.03
N ASP A 224 -18.55 -6.82 10.90
CA ASP A 224 -19.68 -6.90 11.83
C ASP A 224 -19.22 -7.08 13.27
N PHE A 225 -19.95 -6.45 14.19
CA PHE A 225 -19.53 -6.33 15.59
C PHE A 225 -19.35 -7.68 16.30
N ASP A 226 -20.24 -8.64 16.04
CA ASP A 226 -20.23 -9.93 16.72
C ASP A 226 -19.00 -10.75 16.31
N SER A 227 -18.74 -10.87 15.01
CA SER A 227 -17.56 -11.56 14.49
C SER A 227 -16.27 -10.82 14.87
N PHE A 228 -16.30 -9.49 14.88
CA PHE A 228 -15.18 -8.67 15.34
C PHE A 228 -14.83 -8.96 16.80
N CYS A 229 -15.82 -9.05 17.69
CA CYS A 229 -15.59 -9.34 19.11
C CYS A 229 -14.93 -10.70 19.30
N ILE A 230 -15.42 -11.74 18.61
CA ILE A 230 -14.81 -13.09 18.64
C ILE A 230 -13.37 -13.02 18.13
N PHE A 231 -13.15 -12.37 16.99
CA PHE A 231 -11.83 -12.27 16.38
C PHE A 231 -10.80 -11.59 17.30
N ILE A 232 -11.16 -10.47 17.94
CA ILE A 232 -10.26 -9.72 18.83
C ILE A 232 -9.95 -10.49 20.11
N GLN A 233 -10.90 -11.26 20.65
CA GLN A 233 -10.67 -12.10 21.84
C GLN A 233 -9.58 -13.15 21.61
N GLU A 234 -9.38 -13.58 20.36
CA GLU A 234 -8.35 -14.55 19.98
C GLU A 234 -7.00 -13.91 19.63
N GLN A 235 -6.92 -12.58 19.56
CA GLN A 235 -5.66 -11.88 19.26
C GLN A 235 -4.86 -11.60 20.53
N ASN A 236 -3.54 -11.51 20.38
CA ASN A 236 -2.69 -11.07 21.48
C ASN A 236 -2.75 -9.54 21.69
N ASN A 237 -2.43 -9.09 22.90
CA ASN A 237 -2.48 -7.67 23.25
C ASN A 237 -1.58 -6.81 22.35
N THR A 238 -0.41 -7.30 21.93
CA THR A 238 0.50 -6.55 21.06
C THR A 238 -0.15 -6.18 19.73
N PHE A 239 -0.81 -7.14 19.07
CA PHE A 239 -1.55 -6.87 17.84
C PHE A 239 -2.72 -5.92 18.09
N THR A 240 -3.49 -6.17 19.15
CA THR A 240 -4.68 -5.35 19.48
C THR A 240 -4.32 -3.90 19.78
N GLU A 241 -3.23 -3.66 20.54
CA GLU A 241 -2.66 -2.33 20.78
C GLU A 241 -2.19 -1.69 19.49
N GLN A 242 -1.45 -2.43 18.64
CA GLN A 242 -0.97 -1.92 17.36
C GLN A 242 -2.15 -1.52 16.46
N LEU A 243 -3.18 -2.35 16.34
CA LEU A 243 -4.40 -2.06 15.60
C LEU A 243 -5.07 -0.77 16.10
N TYR A 244 -5.23 -0.63 17.41
CA TYR A 244 -5.83 0.56 18.02
C TYR A 244 -5.01 1.82 17.73
N HIS A 245 -3.69 1.79 17.94
CA HIS A 245 -2.81 2.94 17.69
C HIS A 245 -2.72 3.30 16.21
N MET A 246 -2.69 2.31 15.31
CA MET A 246 -2.73 2.55 13.87
C MET A 246 -4.02 3.25 13.45
N ALA A 247 -5.16 2.80 13.97
CA ALA A 247 -6.46 3.44 13.73
C ALA A 247 -6.48 4.88 14.23
N LEU A 248 -5.99 5.14 15.45
CA LEU A 248 -5.92 6.49 16.01
C LEU A 248 -5.02 7.41 15.19
N GLY A 249 -3.80 6.96 14.86
CA GLY A 249 -2.84 7.75 14.09
C GLY A 249 -3.36 8.11 12.70
N ASN A 250 -4.23 7.28 12.13
CA ASN A 250 -4.89 7.54 10.86
C ASN A 250 -6.24 8.27 10.98
N GLY A 251 -6.57 8.79 12.16
CA GLY A 251 -7.77 9.57 12.40
C GLY A 251 -9.08 8.78 12.40
N TYR A 252 -9.04 7.44 12.46
CA TYR A 252 -10.24 6.60 12.32
C TYR A 252 -11.25 6.73 13.48
N HIS A 253 -10.84 7.34 14.60
CA HIS A 253 -11.74 7.71 15.69
C HIS A 253 -12.76 8.78 15.31
N THR A 254 -12.57 9.52 14.21
CA THR A 254 -13.53 10.50 13.71
C THR A 254 -14.52 9.90 12.71
N ILE A 255 -14.36 8.63 12.34
CA ILE A 255 -15.20 7.95 11.35
C ILE A 255 -16.25 7.13 12.10
N GLU A 256 -17.51 7.56 12.00
CA GLU A 256 -18.65 6.94 12.71
C GLU A 256 -18.76 5.43 12.49
N ALA A 257 -18.50 4.97 11.27
CA ALA A 257 -18.55 3.55 10.92
C ALA A 257 -17.62 2.65 11.72
N TYR A 258 -16.50 3.20 12.18
CA TYR A 258 -15.50 2.46 12.95
C TYR A 258 -15.70 2.61 14.45
N ALA A 259 -16.58 3.52 14.89
CA ALA A 259 -16.72 3.91 16.28
C ALA A 259 -17.06 2.72 17.18
N GLN A 260 -17.96 1.83 16.75
CA GLN A 260 -18.38 0.68 17.55
C GLN A 260 -17.20 -0.27 17.85
N ASN A 261 -16.53 -0.75 16.80
CA ASN A 261 -15.40 -1.68 16.92
C ASN A 261 -14.19 -1.02 17.59
N LEU A 262 -13.89 0.25 17.28
CA LEU A 262 -12.78 0.98 17.88
C LEU A 262 -12.98 1.24 19.38
N ASN A 263 -14.21 1.56 19.81
CA ASN A 263 -14.53 1.70 21.22
C ASN A 263 -14.42 0.38 21.98
N HIS A 264 -14.74 -0.74 21.32
CA HIS A 264 -14.52 -2.06 21.90
C HIS A 264 -13.03 -2.35 22.10
N LEU A 265 -12.15 -2.03 21.13
CA LEU A 265 -10.69 -2.15 21.31
C LEU A 265 -10.21 -1.34 22.51
N LYS A 266 -10.65 -0.08 22.64
CA LYS A 266 -10.26 0.79 23.74
C LYS A 266 -10.59 0.19 25.11
N LYS A 267 -11.82 -0.35 25.25
CA LYS A 267 -12.28 -1.01 26.48
C LYS A 267 -11.54 -2.31 26.76
N HIS A 268 -11.33 -3.13 25.72
CA HIS A 268 -10.61 -4.40 25.82
C HIS A 268 -9.18 -4.20 26.33
N LEU A 269 -8.52 -3.14 25.87
CA LEU A 269 -7.17 -2.75 26.28
C LEU A 269 -7.13 -2.00 27.63
N LEU A 270 -8.27 -1.82 28.32
CA LEU A 270 -8.38 -1.09 29.59
C LEU A 270 -7.84 0.36 29.56
N LEU A 271 -7.86 1.00 28.38
CA LEU A 271 -7.31 2.35 28.17
C LEU A 271 -8.22 3.46 28.70
N ASP A 272 -9.39 3.14 29.26
CA ASP A 272 -10.25 4.12 29.95
C ASP A 272 -9.65 4.62 31.28
N ASN A 273 -8.56 3.98 31.75
CA ASN A 273 -7.87 4.35 32.98
C ASN A 273 -6.82 5.46 32.82
N TYR A 274 -6.58 5.98 31.60
CA TYR A 274 -5.79 7.19 31.43
C TYR A 274 -6.57 8.38 31.98
N LYS A 275 -6.32 8.72 33.25
CA LYS A 275 -6.81 9.95 33.87
C LYS A 275 -6.51 11.11 32.91
N LEU A 276 -7.55 11.81 32.48
CA LEU A 276 -7.44 13.07 31.75
C LEU A 276 -6.54 13.98 32.57
N ILE A 277 -5.30 14.18 32.13
CA ILE A 277 -4.50 15.32 32.56
C ILE A 277 -5.24 16.51 31.94
N ALA A 278 -5.96 17.27 32.78
CA ALA A 278 -6.55 18.51 32.35
C ALA A 278 -5.41 19.38 31.80
N TYR A 279 -5.41 19.61 30.49
CA TYR A 279 -4.51 20.58 29.89
C TYR A 279 -4.82 21.93 30.55
N GLY A 280 -3.88 22.44 31.34
CA GLY A 280 -3.99 23.73 31.99
C GLY A 280 -4.11 24.83 30.93
N ASN A 281 -5.06 25.75 31.15
CA ASN A 281 -5.30 26.94 30.33
C ASN A 281 -4.05 27.82 30.19
#